data_AF-A0A2W2DKA6-F1
#
_entry.id   AF-A0A2W2DKA6-F1
#
_cell.length_a   1.000
_cell.length_b   1.000
_cell.length_c   1.000
_cell.angle_alpha   90.00
_cell.angle_beta   90.00
_cell.angle_gamma   90.00
#
_symmetry.space_group_name_H-M   'P 1'
#
loop_
_entity.id
_entity.type
_entity.pdbx_description
1 polymer ?
#
loop_
_entity_poly.entity_id
_entity_poly.type
_entity_poly.pdbx_seq_one_letter_code
_entity_poly.pdbx_strand_id
1 'polypeptide(L)'
;ELGRLRRVAEREEVLAGEVARLQRERAEQEERGRRVAARLAACRTRHEELSGDAGRLGARLDAARGDDATLTARLSRLGDEAELLREALEATKAAVTARGELEKATRAAEEAAAEAGFADVLEAEAAYRSPAERESRAELLRRLDDQHAAVSGVLADPELVAAAAEPAPDLPALEAERDALEEAFTRLSSARDRAAARARRLEELYAELADHLERWRPAFERHRLAERMAALASGTSSDNQWSMSLSSYVLGERLRQVVDAANERLDHMSAGRYLLRHDLRKTAGSRGRAGGGLGLRVADGWTGVDRDPATLSGGESFITSLALALGLADVVTAEAGGAELGTLFVDEGFGTLDEDTLDGVLDILDGLRDGGRAVGIVSHVVELRSRITAQLKVTKTRTGSTLSAVGVA
;
A
#
# COMPACT_ATOMS: atom_id res chain seq x y z
N GLU A 1 34.34 218.97 -63.72
CA GLU A 1 34.66 217.56 -64.08
C GLU A 1 35.57 216.79 -63.12
N LEU A 2 36.63 217.36 -62.55
CA LEU A 2 37.71 216.57 -61.89
C LEU A 2 37.33 215.81 -60.60
N GLY A 3 36.24 216.15 -59.91
CA GLY A 3 35.78 215.42 -58.71
C GLY A 3 35.04 214.11 -59.00
N ARG A 4 34.53 213.92 -60.22
CA ARG A 4 33.74 212.74 -60.61
C ARG A 4 34.61 211.54 -60.99
N LEU A 5 35.86 211.78 -61.40
CA LEU A 5 36.80 210.73 -61.81
C LEU A 5 37.56 210.09 -60.64
N ARG A 6 37.76 210.81 -59.51
CA ARG A 6 38.48 210.24 -58.34
C ARG A 6 37.68 209.22 -57.52
N ARG A 7 36.36 209.34 -57.43
CA ARG A 7 35.54 208.38 -56.66
C ARG A 7 35.21 207.09 -57.42
N VAL A 8 35.44 207.06 -58.73
CA VAL A 8 35.28 205.83 -59.54
C VAL A 8 36.47 204.90 -59.32
N ALA A 9 37.68 205.45 -59.09
CA ALA A 9 38.88 204.68 -58.80
C ALA A 9 38.83 203.94 -57.43
N GLU A 10 38.27 204.57 -56.38
CA GLU A 10 38.10 203.91 -55.06
C GLU A 10 37.05 202.78 -55.08
N ARG A 11 36.16 202.74 -56.08
CA ARG A 11 35.17 201.65 -56.22
C ARG A 11 35.71 200.43 -56.95
N GLU A 12 36.76 200.58 -57.75
CA GLU A 12 37.34 199.48 -58.53
C GLU A 12 38.15 198.51 -57.64
N GLU A 13 38.93 199.03 -56.68
CA GLU A 13 39.70 198.19 -55.75
C GLU A 13 38.81 197.34 -54.82
N VAL A 14 37.69 197.89 -54.36
CA VAL A 14 36.75 197.17 -53.48
C VAL A 14 36.02 196.05 -54.23
N LEU A 15 35.60 196.30 -55.48
CA LEU A 15 34.95 195.30 -56.32
C LEU A 15 35.91 194.19 -56.77
N ALA A 16 37.19 194.50 -56.99
CA ALA A 16 38.22 193.50 -57.28
C ALA A 16 38.43 192.53 -56.10
N GLY A 17 38.34 193.02 -54.86
CA GLY A 17 38.41 192.20 -53.65
C GLY A 17 37.23 191.23 -53.49
N GLU A 18 36.01 191.64 -53.83
CA GLU A 18 34.82 190.78 -53.75
C GLU A 18 34.80 189.69 -54.84
N VAL A 19 35.26 189.98 -56.05
CA VAL A 19 35.36 188.99 -57.14
C VAL A 19 36.36 187.89 -56.77
N ALA A 20 37.50 188.22 -56.16
CA ALA A 20 38.49 187.24 -55.72
C ALA A 20 38.00 186.35 -54.54
N ARG A 21 37.05 186.84 -53.72
CA ARG A 21 36.43 186.04 -52.66
C ARG A 21 35.41 185.05 -53.23
N LEU A 22 34.52 185.51 -54.12
CA LEU A 22 33.49 184.67 -54.74
C LEU A 22 34.09 183.59 -55.67
N GLN A 23 35.22 183.86 -56.32
CA GLN A 23 35.95 182.85 -57.09
C GLN A 23 36.53 181.73 -56.22
N ARG A 24 36.99 182.04 -55.00
CA ARG A 24 37.46 181.03 -54.03
C ARG A 24 36.31 180.17 -53.49
N GLU A 25 35.18 180.78 -53.14
CA GLU A 25 34.00 180.04 -52.67
C GLU A 25 33.44 179.10 -53.75
N ARG A 26 33.47 179.51 -55.02
CA ARG A 26 33.03 178.65 -56.14
C ARG A 26 33.93 177.42 -56.32
N ALA A 27 35.26 177.60 -56.22
CA ALA A 27 36.21 176.49 -56.35
C ALA A 27 36.04 175.43 -55.24
N GLU A 28 35.82 175.87 -53.98
CA GLU A 28 35.58 174.97 -52.86
C GLU A 28 34.28 174.16 -53.00
N GLN A 29 33.21 174.76 -53.55
CA GLN A 29 31.94 174.06 -53.76
C GLN A 29 32.00 173.05 -54.91
N GLU A 30 32.71 173.36 -56.00
CA GLU A 30 32.92 172.41 -57.10
C GLU A 30 33.72 171.16 -56.65
N GLU A 31 34.70 171.33 -55.74
CA GLU A 31 35.48 170.21 -55.21
C GLU A 31 34.69 169.33 -54.21
N ARG A 32 33.82 169.94 -53.39
CA ARG A 32 32.87 169.19 -52.54
C ARG A 32 31.89 168.35 -53.38
N GLY A 33 31.40 168.89 -54.49
CA GLY A 33 30.50 168.17 -55.41
C GLY A 33 31.13 166.90 -55.99
N ARG A 34 32.40 166.96 -56.42
CA ARG A 34 33.11 165.77 -56.96
C ARG A 34 33.30 164.67 -55.90
N ARG A 35 33.59 165.03 -54.65
CA ARG A 35 33.76 164.05 -53.55
C ARG A 35 32.49 163.28 -53.24
N VAL A 36 31.32 163.93 -53.26
CA VAL A 36 30.04 163.28 -52.97
C VAL A 36 29.63 162.33 -54.09
N ALA A 37 29.81 162.73 -55.36
CA ALA A 37 29.50 161.87 -56.51
C ALA A 37 30.33 160.57 -56.53
N ALA A 38 31.62 160.64 -56.18
CA ALA A 38 32.50 159.47 -56.11
C ALA A 38 32.07 158.46 -55.02
N ARG A 39 31.63 158.94 -53.85
CA ARG A 39 31.12 158.06 -52.76
C ARG A 39 29.82 157.36 -53.12
N LEU A 40 28.93 158.03 -53.85
CA LEU A 40 27.61 157.49 -54.21
C LEU A 40 27.72 156.38 -55.27
N ALA A 41 28.66 156.51 -56.20
CA ALA A 41 28.99 155.44 -57.15
C ALA A 41 29.51 154.17 -56.44
N ALA A 42 30.43 154.31 -55.48
CA ALA A 42 31.01 153.18 -54.75
C ALA A 42 29.97 152.38 -53.93
N CYS A 43 28.99 153.04 -53.31
CA CYS A 43 27.93 152.35 -52.57
C CYS A 43 26.97 151.57 -53.47
N ARG A 44 26.67 152.05 -54.69
CA ARG A 44 25.79 151.33 -55.63
C ARG A 44 26.40 150.02 -56.10
N THR A 45 27.68 150.04 -56.50
CA THR A 45 28.38 148.83 -56.95
C THR A 45 28.39 147.75 -55.86
N ARG A 46 28.60 148.14 -54.60
CA ARG A 46 28.65 147.19 -53.47
C ARG A 46 27.28 146.60 -53.11
N HIS A 47 26.18 147.31 -53.39
CA HIS A 47 24.83 146.77 -53.20
C HIS A 47 24.47 145.75 -54.29
N GLU A 48 24.87 146.01 -55.53
CA GLU A 48 24.65 145.08 -56.65
C GLU A 48 25.42 143.76 -56.45
N GLU A 49 26.68 143.81 -55.99
CA GLU A 49 27.47 142.62 -55.67
C GLU A 49 26.82 141.76 -54.56
N LEU A 50 26.42 142.37 -53.44
CA LEU A 50 25.83 141.65 -52.31
C LEU A 50 24.44 141.06 -52.65
N SER A 51 23.67 141.74 -53.49
CA SER A 51 22.37 141.22 -53.96
C SER A 51 22.55 140.02 -54.89
N GLY A 52 23.54 140.05 -55.77
CA GLY A 52 23.91 138.91 -56.62
C GLY A 52 24.37 137.69 -55.83
N ASP A 53 25.13 137.89 -54.74
CA ASP A 53 25.57 136.80 -53.87
C ASP A 53 24.42 136.18 -53.06
N ALA A 54 23.49 136.99 -52.57
CA ALA A 54 22.29 136.49 -51.88
C ALA A 54 21.43 135.61 -52.80
N GLY A 55 21.24 136.00 -54.07
CA GLY A 55 20.51 135.20 -55.06
C GLY A 55 21.19 133.87 -55.37
N ARG A 56 22.52 133.86 -55.56
CA ARG A 56 23.29 132.62 -55.80
C ARG A 56 23.22 131.64 -54.63
N LEU A 57 23.34 132.13 -53.40
CA LEU A 57 23.30 131.29 -52.21
C LEU A 57 21.89 130.72 -51.97
N GLY A 58 20.84 131.51 -52.21
CA GLY A 58 19.45 131.03 -52.18
C GLY A 58 19.20 129.85 -53.13
N ALA A 59 19.61 129.98 -54.39
CA ALA A 59 19.44 128.92 -55.39
C ALA A 59 20.22 127.63 -55.06
N ARG A 60 21.43 127.73 -54.47
CA ARG A 60 22.18 126.54 -54.02
C ARG A 60 21.52 125.83 -52.84
N LEU A 61 20.92 126.59 -51.92
CA LEU A 61 20.21 126.03 -50.77
C LEU A 61 18.90 125.35 -51.20
N ASP A 62 18.15 125.92 -52.14
CA ASP A 62 16.93 125.31 -52.68
C ASP A 62 17.25 124.04 -53.49
N ALA A 63 18.31 124.05 -54.31
CA ALA A 63 18.75 122.85 -55.03
C ALA A 63 19.21 121.72 -54.08
N ALA A 64 19.89 122.07 -52.97
CA ALA A 64 20.33 121.10 -51.97
C ALA A 64 19.19 120.58 -51.09
N ARG A 65 18.17 121.40 -50.85
CA ARG A 65 16.95 121.03 -50.13
C ARG A 65 16.06 120.09 -50.97
N GLY A 66 15.95 120.31 -52.28
CA GLY A 66 15.03 119.53 -53.14
C GLY A 66 13.57 119.75 -52.72
N ASP A 67 12.80 118.67 -52.66
CA ASP A 67 11.37 118.70 -52.30
C ASP A 67 11.10 118.73 -50.78
N ASP A 68 12.14 118.60 -49.95
CA ASP A 68 12.01 118.57 -48.50
C ASP A 68 11.79 120.00 -47.93
N ALA A 69 11.04 120.14 -46.82
CA ALA A 69 10.73 121.47 -46.27
C ALA A 69 11.96 122.24 -45.78
N THR A 70 13.01 121.55 -45.32
CA THR A 70 14.30 122.12 -44.91
C THR A 70 15.44 121.15 -45.21
N LEU A 71 16.67 121.66 -45.26
CA LEU A 71 17.87 120.84 -45.48
C LEU A 71 18.10 119.83 -44.34
N THR A 72 17.70 120.19 -43.11
CA THR A 72 17.71 119.32 -41.92
C THR A 72 16.70 118.18 -42.03
N ALA A 73 15.49 118.44 -42.57
CA ALA A 73 14.49 117.38 -42.80
C ALA A 73 15.00 116.34 -43.79
N ARG A 74 15.68 116.77 -44.87
CA ARG A 74 16.31 115.87 -45.84
C ARG A 74 17.42 115.01 -45.22
N LEU A 75 18.27 115.61 -44.39
CA LEU A 75 19.34 114.88 -43.69
C LEU A 75 18.80 113.84 -42.70
N SER A 76 17.73 114.16 -41.96
CA SER A 76 17.07 113.20 -41.06
C SER A 76 16.49 112.03 -41.84
N ARG A 77 15.69 112.29 -42.88
CA ARG A 77 15.06 111.23 -43.69
C ARG A 77 16.11 110.30 -44.33
N LEU A 78 17.15 110.87 -44.94
CA LEU A 78 18.23 110.07 -45.53
C LEU A 78 19.09 109.34 -44.47
N GLY A 79 19.18 109.90 -43.27
CA GLY A 79 19.82 109.25 -42.11
C GLY A 79 19.03 108.03 -41.63
N ASP A 80 17.73 108.19 -41.40
CA ASP A 80 16.82 107.12 -40.98
C ASP A 80 16.75 106.00 -42.04
N GLU A 81 16.71 106.38 -43.32
CA GLU A 81 16.72 105.43 -44.46
C GLU A 81 18.06 104.66 -44.52
N ALA A 82 19.19 105.31 -44.22
CA ALA A 82 20.49 104.64 -44.15
C ALA A 82 20.62 103.72 -42.92
N GLU A 83 20.00 104.05 -41.78
CA GLU A 83 19.98 103.18 -40.60
C GLU A 83 19.16 101.92 -40.84
N LEU A 84 17.95 102.05 -41.40
CA LEU A 84 17.12 100.90 -41.78
C LEU A 84 17.83 99.96 -42.76
N LEU A 85 18.54 100.52 -43.74
CA LEU A 85 19.33 99.72 -44.68
C LEU A 85 20.52 99.01 -44.02
N ARG A 86 21.15 99.61 -43.00
CA ARG A 86 22.22 98.95 -42.23
C ARG A 86 21.68 97.81 -41.38
N GLU A 87 20.55 98.00 -40.70
CA GLU A 87 19.92 96.94 -39.91
C GLU A 87 19.50 95.76 -40.80
N ALA A 88 18.90 96.04 -41.96
CA ALA A 88 18.56 95.01 -42.94
C ALA A 88 19.79 94.25 -43.45
N LEU A 89 20.91 94.94 -43.67
CA LEU A 89 22.17 94.32 -44.08
C LEU A 89 22.72 93.38 -42.99
N GLU A 90 22.74 93.82 -41.74
CA GLU A 90 23.24 93.00 -40.62
C GLU A 90 22.35 91.77 -40.37
N ALA A 91 21.02 91.93 -40.42
CA ALA A 91 20.09 90.79 -40.35
C ALA A 91 20.31 89.80 -41.49
N THR A 92 20.56 90.30 -42.71
CA THR A 92 20.86 89.45 -43.87
C THR A 92 22.18 88.70 -43.71
N LYS A 93 23.22 89.36 -43.20
CA LYS A 93 24.51 88.71 -42.89
C LYS A 93 24.33 87.57 -41.88
N ALA A 94 23.61 87.82 -40.78
CA ALA A 94 23.33 86.82 -39.76
C ALA A 94 22.55 85.61 -40.30
N ALA A 95 21.58 85.85 -41.19
CA ALA A 95 20.85 84.78 -41.86
C ALA A 95 21.74 83.94 -42.79
N VAL A 96 22.66 84.59 -43.52
CA VAL A 96 23.63 83.89 -44.38
C VAL A 96 24.61 83.06 -43.56
N THR A 97 25.12 83.57 -42.43
CA THR A 97 26.02 82.81 -41.56
C THR A 97 25.32 81.60 -40.95
N ALA A 98 24.11 81.77 -40.41
CA ALA A 98 23.34 80.67 -39.83
C ALA A 98 23.00 79.59 -40.87
N ARG A 99 22.68 79.98 -42.11
CA ARG A 99 22.47 79.03 -43.22
C ARG A 99 23.74 78.26 -43.54
N GLY A 100 24.89 78.93 -43.57
CA GLY A 100 26.18 78.28 -43.79
C GLY A 100 26.57 77.30 -42.67
N GLU A 101 26.25 77.61 -41.42
CA GLU A 101 26.44 76.70 -40.28
C GLU A 101 25.52 75.48 -40.36
N LEU A 102 24.26 75.67 -40.72
CA LEU A 102 23.31 74.58 -40.94
C LEU A 102 23.78 73.65 -42.05
N GLU A 103 24.17 74.20 -43.21
CA GLU A 103 24.68 73.39 -44.33
C GLU A 103 25.93 72.57 -43.96
N LYS A 104 26.84 73.16 -43.18
CA LYS A 104 28.02 72.45 -42.67
C LYS A 104 27.66 71.34 -41.69
N ALA A 105 26.75 71.61 -40.75
CA ALA A 105 26.30 70.63 -39.77
C ALA A 105 25.54 69.46 -40.43
N THR A 106 24.67 69.76 -41.40
CA THR A 106 23.95 68.74 -42.18
C THR A 106 24.94 67.88 -42.97
N ARG A 107 25.90 68.50 -43.67
CA ARG A 107 26.92 67.74 -44.42
C ARG A 107 27.79 66.88 -43.52
N ALA A 108 28.24 67.40 -42.38
CA ALA A 108 29.01 66.63 -41.42
C ALA A 108 28.22 65.43 -40.87
N ALA A 109 26.91 65.60 -40.63
CA ALA A 109 26.04 64.51 -40.20
C ALA A 109 25.85 63.46 -41.31
N GLU A 110 25.65 63.88 -42.56
CA GLU A 110 25.53 63.00 -43.73
C GLU A 110 26.84 62.23 -44.00
N GLU A 111 27.99 62.91 -43.95
CA GLU A 111 29.32 62.30 -44.08
C GLU A 111 29.57 61.26 -42.98
N ALA A 112 29.28 61.60 -41.72
CA ALA A 112 29.42 60.67 -40.61
C ALA A 112 28.49 59.46 -40.72
N ALA A 113 27.25 59.65 -41.21
CA ALA A 113 26.32 58.56 -41.48
C ALA A 113 26.84 57.64 -42.60
N ALA A 114 27.35 58.21 -43.69
CA ALA A 114 27.90 57.47 -44.81
C ALA A 114 29.19 56.72 -44.46
N GLU A 115 30.11 57.32 -43.71
CA GLU A 115 31.33 56.66 -43.22
C GLU A 115 31.01 55.46 -42.32
N ALA A 116 29.94 55.55 -41.52
CA ALA A 116 29.45 54.46 -40.70
C ALA A 116 28.64 53.41 -41.50
N GLY A 117 28.42 53.62 -42.80
CA GLY A 117 27.73 52.70 -43.71
C GLY A 117 26.21 52.83 -43.75
N PHE A 118 25.63 53.91 -43.22
CA PHE A 118 24.19 54.19 -43.31
C PHE A 118 23.86 54.95 -44.60
N ALA A 119 22.64 54.75 -45.12
CA ALA A 119 22.15 55.44 -46.31
C ALA A 119 21.83 56.91 -46.05
N ASP A 120 21.36 57.24 -44.84
CA ASP A 120 21.09 58.61 -44.41
C ASP A 120 21.21 58.78 -42.88
N VAL A 121 21.06 60.03 -42.41
CA VAL A 121 21.15 60.41 -41.00
C VAL A 121 20.00 59.81 -40.17
N LEU A 122 18.82 59.61 -40.76
CA LEU A 122 17.66 59.04 -40.08
C LEU A 122 17.84 57.53 -39.82
N GLU A 123 18.47 56.81 -40.74
CA GLU A 123 18.84 55.41 -40.57
C GLU A 123 19.90 55.26 -39.47
N ALA A 124 20.89 56.16 -39.44
CA ALA A 124 21.89 56.21 -38.37
C ALA A 124 21.23 56.46 -36.99
N GLU A 125 20.26 57.38 -36.92
CA GLU A 125 19.49 57.65 -35.69
C GLU A 125 18.62 56.45 -35.29
N ALA A 126 17.92 55.82 -36.24
CA ALA A 126 17.10 54.63 -35.97
C ALA A 126 17.93 53.41 -35.56
N ALA A 127 19.16 53.32 -36.05
CA ALA A 127 20.13 52.29 -35.68
C ALA A 127 20.82 52.56 -34.34
N TYR A 128 20.70 53.78 -33.79
CA TYR A 128 21.29 54.13 -32.51
C TYR A 128 20.79 53.20 -31.40
N ARG A 129 21.72 52.59 -30.68
CA ARG A 129 21.44 51.79 -29.49
C ARG A 129 22.17 52.39 -28.32
N SER A 130 21.43 52.64 -27.25
CA SER A 130 22.00 53.08 -25.99
C SER A 130 23.07 52.10 -25.51
N PRO A 131 24.04 52.55 -24.70
CA PRO A 131 25.03 51.65 -24.09
C PRO A 131 24.38 50.45 -23.38
N ALA A 132 23.27 50.68 -22.68
CA ALA A 132 22.51 49.63 -22.00
C ALA A 132 21.89 48.60 -22.96
N GLU A 133 21.32 49.03 -24.10
CA GLU A 133 20.79 48.11 -25.10
C GLU A 133 21.88 47.28 -25.78
N ARG A 134 23.05 47.88 -26.04
CA ARG A 134 24.20 47.17 -26.58
C ARG A 134 24.71 46.10 -25.62
N GLU A 135 24.83 46.43 -24.34
CA GLU A 135 25.24 45.49 -23.29
C GLU A 135 24.22 44.35 -23.12
N SER A 136 22.92 44.67 -23.09
CA SER A 136 21.84 43.67 -23.04
C SER A 136 21.86 42.72 -24.24
N ARG A 137 22.05 43.24 -25.46
CA ARG A 137 22.18 42.42 -26.67
C ARG A 137 23.45 41.57 -26.68
N ALA A 138 24.58 42.12 -26.22
CA ALA A 138 25.82 41.37 -26.12
C ALA A 138 25.73 40.24 -25.07
N GLU A 139 25.02 40.47 -23.98
CA GLU A 139 24.72 39.44 -22.98
C GLU A 139 23.78 38.36 -23.55
N LEU A 140 22.77 38.74 -24.34
CA LEU A 140 21.91 37.78 -25.03
C LEU A 140 22.70 36.93 -26.03
N LEU A 141 23.57 37.55 -26.85
CA LEU A 141 24.42 36.83 -27.80
C LEU A 141 25.33 35.85 -27.07
N ARG A 142 26.01 36.26 -26.00
CA ARG A 142 26.83 35.36 -25.18
C ARG A 142 26.04 34.16 -24.65
N ARG A 143 24.83 34.40 -24.12
CA ARG A 143 23.96 33.29 -23.67
C ARG A 143 23.57 32.35 -24.79
N LEU A 144 23.26 32.87 -25.98
CA LEU A 144 22.92 32.03 -27.13
C LEU A 144 24.13 31.25 -27.64
N ASP A 145 25.31 31.86 -27.67
CA ASP A 145 26.56 31.20 -28.05
C ASP A 145 26.92 30.09 -27.05
N ASP A 146 26.78 30.35 -25.75
CA ASP A 146 26.98 29.35 -24.69
C ASP A 146 26.00 28.18 -24.82
N GLN A 147 24.71 28.45 -25.08
CA GLN A 147 23.70 27.42 -25.32
C GLN A 147 24.00 26.61 -26.58
N HIS A 148 24.36 27.29 -27.66
CA HIS A 148 24.71 26.64 -28.93
C HIS A 148 25.95 25.76 -28.77
N ALA A 149 26.98 26.24 -28.06
CA ALA A 149 28.19 25.48 -27.75
C ALA A 149 27.88 24.27 -26.87
N ALA A 150 27.02 24.42 -25.85
CA ALA A 150 26.60 23.31 -24.98
C ALA A 150 25.86 22.22 -25.76
N VAL A 151 24.86 22.61 -26.57
CA VAL A 151 24.09 21.66 -27.39
C VAL A 151 24.98 21.01 -28.45
N SER A 152 25.82 21.80 -29.13
CA SER A 152 26.76 21.27 -30.12
C SER A 152 27.77 20.32 -29.48
N GLY A 153 28.23 20.61 -28.26
CA GLY A 153 29.14 19.74 -27.51
C GLY A 153 28.49 18.39 -27.17
N VAL A 154 27.24 18.40 -26.72
CA VAL A 154 26.47 17.16 -26.46
C VAL A 154 26.22 16.39 -27.75
N LEU A 155 25.82 17.06 -28.83
CA LEU A 155 25.57 16.40 -30.12
C LEU A 155 26.84 15.89 -30.81
N ALA A 156 28.00 16.47 -30.48
CA ALA A 156 29.31 16.02 -30.96
C ALA A 156 29.91 14.91 -30.08
N ASP A 157 29.24 14.49 -29.00
CA ASP A 157 29.67 13.37 -28.19
C ASP A 157 29.78 12.12 -29.09
N PRO A 158 30.97 11.50 -29.18
CA PRO A 158 31.19 10.33 -30.03
C PRO A 158 30.22 9.19 -29.76
N GLU A 159 29.76 9.02 -28.52
CA GLU A 159 28.80 7.97 -28.16
C GLU A 159 27.40 8.27 -28.72
N LEU A 160 26.95 9.53 -28.67
CA LEU A 160 25.67 9.95 -29.27
C LEU A 160 25.71 9.88 -30.80
N VAL A 161 26.83 10.28 -31.41
CA VAL A 161 27.02 10.18 -32.88
C VAL A 161 27.03 8.72 -33.33
N ALA A 162 27.72 7.84 -32.59
CA ALA A 162 27.72 6.42 -32.87
C ALA A 162 26.33 5.80 -32.69
N ALA A 163 25.63 6.12 -31.60
CA ALA A 163 24.28 5.64 -31.33
C ALA A 163 23.26 6.13 -32.38
N ALA A 164 23.39 7.36 -32.88
CA ALA A 164 22.54 7.89 -33.94
C ALA A 164 22.83 7.25 -35.32
N ALA A 165 24.02 6.67 -35.52
CA ALA A 165 24.39 5.92 -36.71
C ALA A 165 23.88 4.47 -36.70
N GLU A 166 23.51 3.95 -35.53
CA GLU A 166 22.86 2.65 -35.42
C GLU A 166 21.39 2.73 -35.86
N PRO A 167 20.82 1.64 -36.40
CA PRO A 167 19.40 1.59 -36.70
C PRO A 167 18.59 1.81 -35.41
N ALA A 168 17.57 2.67 -35.50
CA ALA A 168 16.71 2.95 -34.36
C ALA A 168 16.16 1.63 -33.78
N PRO A 169 16.33 1.38 -32.47
CA PRO A 169 15.84 0.15 -31.87
C PRO A 169 14.32 0.09 -31.99
N ASP A 170 13.80 -1.12 -32.21
CA ASP A 170 12.36 -1.39 -32.21
C ASP A 170 11.85 -1.33 -30.77
N LEU A 171 11.60 -0.11 -30.29
CA LEU A 171 11.08 0.15 -28.95
C LEU A 171 9.78 -0.63 -28.68
N PRO A 172 8.79 -0.68 -29.60
CA PRO A 172 7.62 -1.53 -29.42
C PRO A 172 7.96 -3.01 -29.18
N ALA A 173 8.91 -3.58 -29.92
CA ALA A 173 9.32 -4.97 -29.72
C ALA A 173 10.01 -5.19 -28.37
N LEU A 174 10.90 -4.28 -27.96
CA LEU A 174 11.60 -4.35 -26.67
C LEU A 174 10.66 -4.14 -25.49
N GLU A 175 9.67 -3.24 -25.62
CA GLU A 175 8.62 -3.05 -24.61
C GLU A 175 7.75 -4.29 -24.49
N ALA A 176 7.35 -4.91 -25.61
CA ALA A 176 6.61 -6.16 -25.59
C ALA A 176 7.42 -7.31 -24.96
N GLU A 177 8.73 -7.39 -25.23
CA GLU A 177 9.61 -8.38 -24.60
C GLU A 177 9.77 -8.13 -23.09
N ARG A 178 9.96 -6.88 -22.67
CA ARG A 178 9.99 -6.49 -21.25
C ARG A 178 8.70 -6.90 -20.55
N ASP A 179 7.55 -6.56 -21.12
CA ASP A 179 6.25 -6.84 -20.51
C ASP A 179 6.00 -8.35 -20.40
N ALA A 180 6.36 -9.12 -21.42
CA ALA A 180 6.29 -10.57 -21.39
C ALA A 180 7.21 -11.18 -20.30
N LEU A 181 8.42 -10.65 -20.14
CA LEU A 181 9.35 -11.08 -19.09
C LEU A 181 8.85 -10.69 -17.70
N GLU A 182 8.25 -9.51 -17.54
CA GLU A 182 7.71 -9.04 -16.26
C GLU A 182 6.47 -9.85 -15.83
N GLU A 183 5.60 -10.21 -16.77
CA GLU A 183 4.50 -11.15 -16.53
C GLU A 183 5.01 -12.55 -16.16
N ALA A 184 6.03 -13.05 -16.87
CA ALA A 184 6.65 -14.34 -16.57
C ALA A 184 7.29 -14.35 -15.18
N PHE A 185 8.02 -13.28 -14.83
CA PHE A 185 8.62 -13.10 -13.51
C PHE A 185 7.56 -13.08 -12.42
N THR A 186 6.50 -12.30 -12.60
CA THR A 186 5.39 -12.18 -11.64
C THR A 186 4.71 -13.53 -11.41
N ARG A 187 4.46 -14.31 -12.48
CA ARG A 187 3.92 -15.67 -12.38
C ARG A 187 4.85 -16.61 -11.61
N LEU A 188 6.14 -16.60 -11.93
CA LEU A 188 7.13 -17.49 -11.30
C LEU A 188 7.33 -17.14 -9.82
N SER A 189 7.44 -15.86 -9.47
CA SER A 189 7.53 -15.42 -8.07
C SER A 189 6.29 -15.82 -7.29
N SER A 190 5.10 -15.60 -7.85
CA SER A 190 3.85 -16.03 -7.22
C SER A 190 3.77 -17.55 -7.03
N ALA A 191 4.26 -18.33 -8.00
CA ALA A 191 4.30 -19.78 -7.88
C ALA A 191 5.28 -20.25 -6.79
N ARG A 192 6.48 -19.64 -6.73
CA ARG A 192 7.47 -19.89 -5.68
C ARG A 192 6.90 -19.58 -4.30
N ASP A 193 6.27 -18.43 -4.13
CA ASP A 193 5.75 -17.99 -2.83
C ASP A 193 4.60 -18.91 -2.36
N ARG A 194 3.73 -19.35 -3.27
CA ARG A 194 2.73 -20.39 -2.98
C ARG A 194 3.35 -21.71 -2.57
N ALA A 195 4.40 -22.16 -3.26
CA ALA A 195 5.10 -23.40 -2.93
C ALA A 195 5.77 -23.32 -1.56
N ALA A 196 6.44 -22.21 -1.25
CA ALA A 196 7.07 -21.96 0.05
C ALA A 196 6.04 -21.90 1.19
N ALA A 197 4.89 -21.24 0.97
CA ALA A 197 3.81 -21.21 1.94
C ALA A 197 3.22 -22.60 2.21
N ARG A 198 3.03 -23.41 1.15
CA ARG A 198 2.57 -24.81 1.30
C ARG A 198 3.58 -25.68 2.05
N ALA A 199 4.87 -25.53 1.77
CA ALA A 199 5.93 -26.26 2.47
C ALA A 199 5.93 -25.93 3.98
N ARG A 200 5.91 -24.64 4.34
CA ARG A 200 5.80 -24.21 5.74
C ARG A 200 4.54 -24.76 6.41
N ARG A 201 3.39 -24.69 5.73
CA ARG A 201 2.14 -25.23 6.29
C ARG A 201 2.21 -26.74 6.49
N LEU A 202 2.90 -27.47 5.61
CA LEU A 202 3.07 -28.91 5.74
C LEU A 202 3.98 -29.26 6.93
N GLU A 203 5.05 -28.48 7.16
CA GLU A 203 5.92 -28.64 8.33
C GLU A 203 5.16 -28.39 9.64
N GLU A 204 4.35 -27.33 9.70
CA GLU A 204 3.46 -27.05 10.83
C GLU A 204 2.48 -28.19 11.08
N LEU A 205 1.77 -28.66 10.04
CA LEU A 205 0.82 -29.75 10.15
C LEU A 205 1.47 -31.07 10.58
N TYR A 206 2.71 -31.33 10.15
CA TYR A 206 3.45 -32.50 10.57
C TYR A 206 3.79 -32.44 12.06
N ALA A 207 4.24 -31.28 12.54
CA ALA A 207 4.52 -31.06 13.96
C ALA A 207 3.25 -31.16 14.81
N GLU A 208 2.13 -30.56 14.37
CA GLU A 208 0.82 -30.66 15.02
C GLU A 208 0.37 -32.14 15.10
N LEU A 209 0.49 -32.88 14.00
CA LEU A 209 0.14 -34.30 13.97
C LEU A 209 1.00 -35.14 14.92
N ALA A 210 2.31 -34.87 14.96
CA ALA A 210 3.24 -35.58 15.86
C ALA A 210 2.87 -35.35 17.34
N ASP A 211 2.60 -34.11 17.73
CA ASP A 211 2.14 -33.75 19.09
C ASP A 211 0.79 -34.41 19.41
N HIS A 212 -0.17 -34.39 18.48
CA HIS A 212 -1.45 -35.08 18.67
C HIS A 212 -1.30 -36.60 18.85
N LEU A 213 -0.42 -37.24 18.07
CA LEU A 213 -0.11 -38.67 18.22
C LEU A 213 0.58 -38.96 19.55
N GLU A 214 1.46 -38.08 20.04
CA GLU A 214 2.06 -38.18 21.37
C GLU A 214 1.01 -38.11 22.48
N ARG A 215 0.09 -37.16 22.39
CA ARG A 215 -1.01 -37.00 23.37
C ARG A 215 -1.98 -38.17 23.34
N TRP A 216 -2.24 -38.77 22.17
CA TRP A 216 -3.18 -39.87 22.01
C TRP A 216 -2.59 -41.24 22.42
N ARG A 217 -1.27 -41.41 22.29
CA ARG A 217 -0.57 -42.68 22.56
C ARG A 217 -0.87 -43.32 23.92
N PRO A 218 -0.89 -42.61 25.06
CA PRO A 218 -1.26 -43.20 26.35
C PRO A 218 -2.69 -43.76 26.38
N ALA A 219 -3.63 -43.08 25.73
CA ALA A 219 -5.02 -43.55 25.65
C ALA A 219 -5.14 -44.79 24.75
N PHE A 220 -4.42 -44.79 23.63
CA PHE A 220 -4.35 -45.95 22.73
C PHE A 220 -3.77 -47.19 23.43
N GLU A 221 -2.67 -47.04 24.17
CA GLU A 221 -2.06 -48.17 24.90
C GLU A 221 -2.99 -48.74 25.97
N ARG A 222 -3.71 -47.88 26.70
CA ARG A 222 -4.73 -48.31 27.66
C ARG A 222 -5.88 -49.05 26.98
N HIS A 223 -6.36 -48.53 25.85
CA HIS A 223 -7.41 -49.17 25.08
C HIS A 223 -6.95 -50.54 24.54
N ARG A 224 -5.76 -50.61 23.96
CA ARG A 224 -5.15 -51.85 23.45
C ARG A 224 -5.03 -52.90 24.55
N LEU A 225 -4.60 -52.51 25.75
CA LEU A 225 -4.53 -53.42 26.89
C LEU A 225 -5.92 -53.90 27.30
N ALA A 226 -6.88 -53.00 27.43
CA ALA A 226 -8.26 -53.33 27.80
C ALA A 226 -8.92 -54.25 26.77
N GLU A 227 -8.73 -53.98 25.48
CA GLU A 227 -9.22 -54.82 24.38
C GLU A 227 -8.59 -56.21 24.42
N ARG A 228 -7.26 -56.31 24.59
CA ARG A 228 -6.58 -57.60 24.75
C ARG A 228 -7.10 -58.39 25.95
N MET A 229 -7.30 -57.72 27.10
CA MET A 229 -7.87 -58.36 28.30
C MET A 229 -9.31 -58.80 28.06
N ALA A 230 -10.13 -57.98 27.40
CA ALA A 230 -11.51 -58.32 27.06
C ALA A 230 -11.59 -59.49 26.06
N ALA A 231 -10.71 -59.51 25.06
CA ALA A 231 -10.60 -60.60 24.09
C ALA A 231 -10.15 -61.91 24.76
N LEU A 232 -9.19 -61.84 25.69
CA LEU A 232 -8.76 -62.98 26.50
C LEU A 232 -9.91 -63.49 27.37
N ALA A 233 -10.60 -62.61 28.10
CA ALA A 233 -11.70 -62.96 28.98
C ALA A 233 -12.96 -63.44 28.23
N SER A 234 -13.17 -63.02 26.98
CA SER A 234 -14.27 -63.50 26.15
C SER A 234 -13.94 -64.77 25.36
N GLY A 235 -12.69 -65.24 25.39
CA GLY A 235 -12.26 -66.44 24.67
C GLY A 235 -12.05 -66.23 23.17
N THR A 236 -11.96 -64.99 22.72
CA THR A 236 -11.79 -64.63 21.29
C THR A 236 -10.34 -64.34 20.91
N SER A 237 -9.46 -64.14 21.91
CA SER A 237 -8.04 -63.93 21.69
C SER A 237 -7.32 -65.19 21.22
N SER A 238 -6.37 -65.04 20.31
CA SER A 238 -5.41 -66.10 19.94
C SER A 238 -4.50 -66.52 21.11
N ASP A 239 -4.30 -65.62 22.09
CA ASP A 239 -3.53 -65.91 23.30
C ASP A 239 -4.30 -66.88 24.23
N ASN A 240 -5.59 -67.10 23.99
CA ASN A 240 -6.42 -68.03 24.73
C ASN A 240 -6.30 -69.46 24.18
N GLN A 241 -5.38 -70.24 24.75
CA GLN A 241 -5.10 -71.62 24.36
C GLN A 241 -6.34 -72.54 24.38
N TRP A 242 -7.31 -72.25 25.25
CA TRP A 242 -8.51 -73.05 25.41
C TRP A 242 -9.69 -72.56 24.57
N SER A 243 -9.59 -71.37 23.98
CA SER A 243 -10.68 -70.69 23.25
C SER A 243 -11.99 -70.65 24.06
N MET A 244 -11.88 -70.36 25.36
CA MET A 244 -13.00 -70.30 26.31
C MET A 244 -13.08 -68.94 26.98
N SER A 245 -14.29 -68.50 27.32
CA SER A 245 -14.43 -67.33 28.18
C SER A 245 -13.91 -67.61 29.60
N LEU A 246 -13.54 -66.56 30.31
CA LEU A 246 -13.13 -66.64 31.71
C LEU A 246 -14.22 -67.25 32.59
N SER A 247 -15.49 -66.91 32.32
CA SER A 247 -16.63 -67.50 33.02
C SER A 247 -16.72 -69.01 32.80
N SER A 248 -16.55 -69.49 31.56
CA SER A 248 -16.53 -70.91 31.25
C SER A 248 -15.33 -71.63 31.84
N TYR A 249 -14.17 -70.98 31.87
CA TYR A 249 -12.97 -71.53 32.52
C TYR A 249 -13.16 -71.72 34.02
N VAL A 250 -13.66 -70.69 34.73
CA VAL A 250 -13.96 -70.77 36.16
C VAL A 250 -15.03 -71.84 36.43
N LEU A 251 -16.09 -71.88 35.62
CA LEU A 251 -17.15 -72.87 35.78
C LEU A 251 -16.65 -74.29 35.49
N GLY A 252 -15.72 -74.47 34.56
CA GLY A 252 -15.07 -75.74 34.30
C GLY A 252 -14.24 -76.24 35.49
N GLU A 253 -13.50 -75.35 36.15
CA GLU A 253 -12.78 -75.70 37.38
C GLU A 253 -13.74 -76.05 38.53
N ARG A 254 -14.89 -75.37 38.63
CA ARG A 254 -15.94 -75.76 39.58
C ARG A 254 -16.54 -77.11 39.26
N LEU A 255 -16.82 -77.39 37.99
CA LEU A 255 -17.28 -78.71 37.57
C LEU A 255 -16.24 -79.78 37.87
N ARG A 256 -14.94 -79.51 37.70
CA ARG A 256 -13.86 -80.43 38.08
C ARG A 256 -13.91 -80.79 39.57
N GLN A 257 -14.09 -79.79 40.45
CA GLN A 257 -14.26 -80.03 41.90
C GLN A 257 -15.51 -80.87 42.20
N VAL A 258 -16.61 -80.61 41.49
CA VAL A 258 -17.85 -81.41 41.60
C VAL A 258 -17.63 -82.84 41.13
N VAL A 259 -16.89 -83.04 40.04
CA VAL A 259 -16.54 -84.36 39.51
C VAL A 259 -15.65 -85.13 40.48
N ASP A 260 -14.65 -84.48 41.07
CA ASP A 260 -13.79 -85.08 42.09
C ASP A 260 -14.62 -85.56 43.29
N ALA A 261 -15.52 -84.72 43.82
CA ALA A 261 -16.42 -85.07 44.92
C ALA A 261 -17.46 -86.14 44.54
N ALA A 262 -17.94 -86.13 43.28
CA ALA A 262 -18.86 -87.15 42.78
C ALA A 262 -18.17 -88.52 42.66
N ASN A 263 -16.91 -88.54 42.22
CA ASN A 263 -16.15 -89.78 42.02
C ASN A 263 -15.90 -90.55 43.31
N GLU A 264 -15.77 -89.88 44.46
CA GLU A 264 -15.67 -90.56 45.76
C GLU A 264 -16.85 -91.52 46.02
N ARG A 265 -18.04 -91.13 45.57
CA ARG A 265 -19.26 -91.94 45.73
C ARG A 265 -19.52 -92.85 44.54
N LEU A 266 -19.24 -92.37 43.33
CA LEU A 266 -19.43 -93.17 42.11
C LEU A 266 -18.52 -94.40 42.10
N ASP A 267 -17.28 -94.26 42.58
CA ASP A 267 -16.35 -95.38 42.72
C ASP A 267 -16.92 -96.47 43.64
N HIS A 268 -17.50 -96.07 44.78
CA HIS A 268 -18.15 -97.00 45.70
C HIS A 268 -19.41 -97.65 45.10
N MET A 269 -20.34 -96.85 44.56
CA MET A 269 -21.62 -97.34 44.02
C MET A 269 -21.45 -98.20 42.76
N SER A 270 -20.39 -97.97 41.98
CA SER A 270 -20.08 -98.75 40.77
C SER A 270 -19.08 -99.88 41.00
N ALA A 271 -18.68 -100.14 42.25
CA ALA A 271 -17.63 -101.10 42.61
C ALA A 271 -16.32 -100.90 41.81
N GLY A 272 -15.92 -99.63 41.64
CA GLY A 272 -14.71 -99.22 40.92
C GLY A 272 -14.81 -99.27 39.39
N ARG A 273 -16.00 -99.45 38.83
CA ARG A 273 -16.19 -99.56 37.38
C ARG A 273 -16.23 -98.21 36.68
N TYR A 274 -16.86 -97.20 37.26
CA TYR A 274 -17.10 -95.92 36.59
C TYR A 274 -16.46 -94.75 37.31
N LEU A 275 -15.80 -93.88 36.54
CA LEU A 275 -15.30 -92.58 36.99
C LEU A 275 -15.71 -91.49 36.01
N LEU A 276 -16.20 -90.38 36.55
CA LEU A 276 -16.44 -89.16 35.79
C LEU A 276 -15.10 -88.47 35.49
N ARG A 277 -14.94 -88.05 34.24
CA ARG A 277 -13.81 -87.25 33.78
C ARG A 277 -14.32 -85.96 33.19
N HIS A 278 -13.77 -84.86 33.66
CA HIS A 278 -14.00 -83.55 33.08
C HIS A 278 -13.29 -83.43 31.72
N ASP A 279 -14.04 -83.08 30.68
CA ASP A 279 -13.51 -82.85 29.34
C ASP A 279 -13.57 -81.35 29.01
N LEU A 280 -12.39 -80.77 28.81
CA LEU A 280 -12.20 -79.37 28.42
C LEU A 280 -12.48 -79.15 26.93
N ARG A 281 -12.59 -80.20 26.11
CA ARG A 281 -12.84 -80.02 24.67
C ARG A 281 -14.28 -79.58 24.42
N LYS A 282 -14.49 -78.85 23.32
CA LYS A 282 -15.84 -78.55 22.84
C LYS A 282 -16.54 -79.87 22.53
N THR A 283 -17.64 -80.15 23.22
CA THR A 283 -18.47 -81.31 22.95
C THR A 283 -19.10 -81.19 21.56
N ALA A 284 -19.07 -82.28 20.80
CA ALA A 284 -19.62 -82.34 19.45
C ALA A 284 -21.15 -82.23 19.50
N GLY A 285 -21.67 -81.00 19.47
CA GLY A 285 -23.10 -80.71 19.60
C GLY A 285 -23.41 -79.30 20.12
N SER A 286 -22.45 -78.65 20.80
CA SER A 286 -22.62 -77.28 21.28
C SER A 286 -22.43 -76.27 20.16
N ARG A 287 -23.52 -75.87 19.49
CA ARG A 287 -23.54 -74.79 18.48
C ARG A 287 -23.57 -73.39 19.13
N GLY A 288 -22.63 -73.10 20.03
CA GLY A 288 -22.54 -71.80 20.68
C GLY A 288 -21.13 -71.44 21.16
N ARG A 289 -20.83 -70.13 21.23
CA ARG A 289 -19.56 -69.59 21.77
C ARG A 289 -19.34 -69.89 23.26
N ALA A 290 -20.35 -70.41 23.97
CA ALA A 290 -20.36 -70.69 25.41
C ALA A 290 -20.16 -72.19 25.76
N GLY A 291 -19.79 -73.04 24.80
CA GLY A 291 -19.84 -74.50 24.91
C GLY A 291 -18.58 -75.25 25.31
N GLY A 292 -17.53 -74.56 25.77
CA GLY A 292 -16.28 -75.18 26.20
C GLY A 292 -16.19 -75.30 27.72
N GLY A 293 -15.58 -76.37 28.23
CA GLY A 293 -15.20 -76.48 29.63
C GLY A 293 -16.25 -77.12 30.55
N LEU A 294 -17.38 -77.61 30.04
CA LEU A 294 -18.37 -78.36 30.82
C LEU A 294 -18.65 -79.76 30.28
N GLY A 295 -17.72 -80.31 29.49
CA GLY A 295 -17.84 -81.68 29.00
C GLY A 295 -17.63 -82.68 30.14
N LEU A 296 -18.39 -83.77 30.11
CA LEU A 296 -18.18 -84.92 30.99
C LEU A 296 -18.04 -86.17 30.13
N ARG A 297 -17.14 -87.04 30.55
CA ARG A 297 -16.89 -88.37 29.99
C ARG A 297 -16.96 -89.37 31.12
N VAL A 298 -17.40 -90.60 30.83
CA VAL A 298 -17.39 -91.68 31.82
C VAL A 298 -16.29 -92.65 31.45
N ALA A 299 -15.24 -92.72 32.26
CA ALA A 299 -14.23 -93.75 32.15
C ALA A 299 -14.80 -95.06 32.67
N ASP A 300 -14.81 -96.09 31.82
CA ASP A 300 -15.23 -97.43 32.18
C ASP A 300 -13.99 -98.30 32.42
N GLY A 301 -13.74 -98.65 33.68
CA GLY A 301 -12.59 -99.43 34.13
C GLY A 301 -12.58 -100.87 33.61
N TRP A 302 -13.72 -101.42 33.17
CA TRP A 302 -13.77 -102.78 32.62
C TRP A 302 -13.37 -102.83 31.14
N THR A 303 -13.73 -101.80 30.38
CA THR A 303 -13.40 -101.72 28.94
C THR A 303 -12.15 -100.89 28.65
N GLY A 304 -11.74 -100.03 29.59
CA GLY A 304 -10.62 -99.09 29.42
C GLY A 304 -10.92 -97.93 28.45
N VAL A 305 -12.19 -97.73 28.08
CA VAL A 305 -12.61 -96.73 27.09
C VAL A 305 -13.52 -95.69 27.72
N ASP A 306 -13.25 -94.41 27.44
CA ASP A 306 -14.10 -93.29 27.86
C ASP A 306 -15.37 -93.20 27.00
N ARG A 307 -16.54 -93.35 27.63
CA ARG A 307 -17.86 -93.31 27.02
C ARG A 307 -18.50 -91.93 27.12
N ASP A 308 -19.40 -91.64 26.18
CA ASP A 308 -20.29 -90.47 26.27
C ASP A 308 -21.40 -90.79 27.30
N PRO A 309 -21.72 -89.90 28.26
CA PRO A 309 -22.80 -90.10 29.22
C PRO A 309 -24.15 -90.47 28.58
N ALA A 310 -24.41 -90.05 27.34
CA ALA A 310 -25.63 -90.41 26.60
C ALA A 310 -25.72 -91.90 26.23
N THR A 311 -24.63 -92.66 26.34
CA THR A 311 -24.57 -94.10 26.00
C THR A 311 -24.70 -95.02 27.21
N LEU A 312 -24.85 -94.47 28.42
CA LEU A 312 -25.06 -95.25 29.64
C LEU A 312 -26.44 -95.92 29.65
N SER A 313 -26.54 -97.08 30.27
CA SER A 313 -27.82 -97.73 30.55
C SER A 313 -28.65 -96.94 31.57
N GLY A 314 -29.93 -97.29 31.74
CA GLY A 314 -30.82 -96.60 32.69
C GLY A 314 -30.30 -96.60 34.13
N GLY A 315 -29.79 -97.74 34.61
CA GLY A 315 -29.20 -97.86 35.95
C GLY A 315 -27.85 -97.13 36.08
N GLU A 316 -27.02 -97.20 35.05
CA GLU A 316 -25.71 -96.53 35.02
C GLU A 316 -25.86 -95.00 35.01
N SER A 317 -26.82 -94.49 34.26
CA SER A 317 -27.17 -93.06 34.24
C SER A 317 -27.71 -92.60 35.58
N PHE A 318 -28.49 -93.45 36.28
CA PHE A 318 -29.01 -93.15 37.61
C PHE A 318 -27.89 -92.98 38.64
N ILE A 319 -26.99 -93.97 38.79
CA ILE A 319 -25.89 -93.87 39.78
C ILE A 319 -24.92 -92.73 39.46
N THR A 320 -24.69 -92.47 38.17
CA THR A 320 -23.81 -91.37 37.72
C THR A 320 -24.44 -90.01 38.05
N SER A 321 -25.75 -89.86 37.83
CA SER A 321 -26.49 -88.62 38.13
C SER A 321 -26.62 -88.40 39.64
N LEU A 322 -26.86 -89.46 40.41
CA LEU A 322 -26.92 -89.40 41.87
C LEU A 322 -25.57 -88.99 42.46
N ALA A 323 -24.47 -89.61 42.01
CA ALA A 323 -23.12 -89.24 42.41
C ALA A 323 -22.82 -87.76 42.12
N LEU A 324 -23.19 -87.29 40.93
CA LEU A 324 -22.99 -85.90 40.51
C LEU A 324 -23.81 -84.91 41.34
N ALA A 325 -25.07 -85.23 41.64
CA ALA A 325 -25.94 -84.40 42.47
C ALA A 325 -25.40 -84.27 43.90
N LEU A 326 -24.91 -85.37 44.46
CA LEU A 326 -24.29 -85.39 45.79
C LEU A 326 -22.96 -84.62 45.81
N GLY A 327 -22.10 -84.82 44.81
CA GLY A 327 -20.85 -84.07 44.67
C GLY A 327 -21.09 -82.57 44.50
N LEU A 328 -22.14 -82.18 43.76
CA LEU A 328 -22.54 -80.78 43.62
C LEU A 328 -22.99 -80.19 44.96
N ALA A 329 -23.80 -80.93 45.73
CA ALA A 329 -24.26 -80.49 47.04
C ALA A 329 -23.09 -80.23 48.00
N ASP A 330 -22.03 -81.05 47.95
CA ASP A 330 -20.86 -80.88 48.82
C ASP A 330 -20.03 -79.66 48.44
N VAL A 331 -19.77 -79.46 47.15
CA VAL A 331 -19.02 -78.27 46.67
C VAL A 331 -19.79 -76.99 47.02
N VAL A 332 -21.11 -76.97 46.83
CA VAL A 332 -21.96 -75.83 47.20
C VAL A 332 -21.95 -75.58 48.72
N THR A 333 -22.02 -76.64 49.53
CA THR A 333 -21.98 -76.54 50.99
C THR A 333 -20.64 -75.98 51.48
N ALA A 334 -19.53 -76.43 50.88
CA ALA A 334 -18.19 -75.94 51.20
C ALA A 334 -18.00 -74.46 50.83
N GLU A 335 -18.55 -73.99 49.70
CA GLU A 335 -18.49 -72.58 49.28
C GLU A 335 -19.38 -71.67 50.13
N ALA A 336 -20.54 -72.14 50.56
CA ALA A 336 -21.49 -71.38 51.39
C ALA A 336 -21.06 -71.21 52.85
N GLY A 337 -19.81 -71.55 53.20
CA GLY A 337 -19.27 -71.46 54.55
C GLY A 337 -19.83 -72.53 55.50
N GLY A 338 -20.26 -73.68 54.97
CA GLY A 338 -20.76 -74.81 55.76
C GLY A 338 -22.25 -74.77 56.08
N ALA A 339 -23.05 -73.95 55.39
CA ALA A 339 -24.51 -74.03 55.47
C ALA A 339 -24.99 -75.34 54.84
N GLU A 340 -25.31 -76.33 55.66
CA GLU A 340 -25.71 -77.66 55.21
C GLU A 340 -27.02 -77.63 54.41
N LEU A 341 -27.00 -78.24 53.22
CA LEU A 341 -28.22 -78.65 52.52
C LEU A 341 -28.87 -79.80 53.33
N GLY A 342 -29.83 -79.47 54.17
CA GLY A 342 -30.37 -80.38 55.20
C GLY A 342 -31.30 -81.49 54.69
N THR A 343 -31.75 -81.45 53.43
CA THR A 343 -32.67 -82.48 52.91
C THR A 343 -32.41 -82.80 51.44
N LEU A 344 -32.33 -84.09 51.11
CA LEU A 344 -32.22 -84.63 49.75
C LEU A 344 -33.44 -85.48 49.45
N PHE A 345 -34.08 -85.24 48.30
CA PHE A 345 -35.12 -86.13 47.77
C PHE A 345 -34.62 -86.85 46.52
N VAL A 346 -34.74 -88.18 46.51
CA VAL A 346 -34.41 -89.03 45.36
C VAL A 346 -35.69 -89.69 44.87
N ASP A 347 -36.05 -89.45 43.62
CA ASP A 347 -37.31 -89.90 43.02
C ASP A 347 -37.06 -90.91 41.89
N GLU A 348 -37.56 -92.13 42.09
CA GLU A 348 -37.49 -93.27 41.18
C GLU A 348 -36.05 -93.60 40.68
N GLY A 349 -35.91 -94.59 39.79
CA GLY A 349 -34.60 -94.97 39.20
C GLY A 349 -33.88 -96.15 39.86
N PHE A 350 -34.26 -96.50 41.11
CA PHE A 350 -33.75 -97.70 41.78
C PHE A 350 -34.18 -99.01 41.10
N GLY A 351 -35.33 -99.03 40.42
CA GLY A 351 -35.85 -100.24 39.76
C GLY A 351 -35.09 -100.67 38.49
N THR A 352 -34.14 -99.85 38.03
CA THR A 352 -33.26 -100.16 36.90
C THR A 352 -31.87 -100.63 37.34
N LEU A 353 -31.64 -100.76 38.65
CA LEU A 353 -30.38 -101.22 39.23
C LEU A 353 -30.43 -102.73 39.47
N ASP A 354 -29.29 -103.40 39.30
CA ASP A 354 -29.06 -104.72 39.84
C ASP A 354 -28.88 -104.69 41.37
N GLU A 355 -28.97 -105.85 42.01
CA GLU A 355 -28.95 -106.00 43.47
C GLU A 355 -27.65 -105.47 44.10
N ASP A 356 -26.49 -105.76 43.50
CA ASP A 356 -25.18 -105.31 44.00
C ASP A 356 -25.04 -103.79 43.92
N THR A 357 -25.48 -103.19 42.81
CA THR A 357 -25.46 -101.72 42.64
C THR A 357 -26.47 -101.02 43.57
N LEU A 358 -27.67 -101.60 43.77
CA LEU A 358 -28.67 -101.07 44.69
C LEU A 358 -28.15 -101.03 46.13
N ASP A 359 -27.43 -102.07 46.55
CA ASP A 359 -26.81 -102.16 47.87
C ASP A 359 -25.77 -101.06 48.08
N GLY A 360 -24.86 -100.88 47.12
CA GLY A 360 -23.85 -99.82 47.19
C GLY A 360 -24.45 -98.41 47.22
N VAL A 361 -25.57 -98.18 46.52
CA VAL A 361 -26.30 -96.91 46.61
C VAL A 361 -26.90 -96.70 48.00
N LEU A 362 -27.49 -97.73 48.60
CA LEU A 362 -28.11 -97.63 49.92
C LEU A 362 -27.08 -97.35 51.02
N ASP A 363 -25.90 -97.96 50.94
CA ASP A 363 -24.80 -97.70 51.88
C ASP A 363 -24.34 -96.23 51.86
N ILE A 364 -24.28 -95.61 50.67
CA ILE A 364 -23.98 -94.18 50.54
C ILE A 364 -25.09 -93.30 51.14
N LEU A 365 -26.37 -93.64 50.91
CA LEU A 365 -27.49 -92.88 51.45
C LEU A 365 -27.57 -93.00 52.98
N ASP A 366 -27.24 -94.15 53.54
CA ASP A 366 -27.12 -94.37 54.99
C ASP A 366 -25.97 -93.56 55.57
N GLY A 367 -24.80 -93.54 54.92
CA GLY A 367 -23.67 -92.69 55.35
C GLY A 367 -24.00 -91.20 55.36
N LEU A 368 -24.80 -90.73 54.40
CA LEU A 368 -25.29 -89.34 54.37
C LEU A 368 -26.26 -89.05 55.52
N ARG A 369 -27.14 -90.01 55.85
CA ARG A 369 -28.05 -89.89 57.00
C ARG A 369 -27.27 -89.79 58.31
N ASP A 370 -26.24 -90.61 58.48
CA ASP A 370 -25.39 -90.61 59.68
C ASP A 370 -24.62 -89.28 59.84
N GLY A 371 -24.33 -88.60 58.72
CA GLY A 371 -23.83 -87.23 58.67
C GLY A 371 -24.85 -86.13 58.98
N GLY A 372 -26.08 -86.46 59.41
CA GLY A 372 -27.11 -85.51 59.82
C GLY A 372 -28.02 -85.00 58.70
N ARG A 373 -27.89 -85.51 57.46
CA ARG A 373 -28.75 -85.11 56.33
C ARG A 373 -30.05 -85.92 56.32
N ALA A 374 -31.19 -85.26 56.07
CA ALA A 374 -32.46 -85.96 55.86
C ALA A 374 -32.56 -86.45 54.40
N VAL A 375 -32.62 -87.76 54.17
CA VAL A 375 -32.77 -88.34 52.84
C VAL A 375 -34.18 -88.92 52.67
N GLY A 376 -34.94 -88.39 51.72
CA GLY A 376 -36.25 -88.90 51.31
C GLY A 376 -36.17 -89.67 50.00
N ILE A 377 -36.68 -90.90 49.97
CA ILE A 377 -36.63 -91.75 48.78
C ILE A 377 -38.06 -92.08 48.34
N VAL A 378 -38.36 -91.87 47.05
CA VAL A 378 -39.61 -92.28 46.41
C VAL A 378 -39.28 -93.42 45.46
N SER A 379 -39.84 -94.61 45.73
CA SER A 379 -39.58 -95.79 44.91
C SER A 379 -40.70 -96.82 45.02
N HIS A 380 -40.90 -97.57 43.94
CA HIS A 380 -41.79 -98.73 43.87
C HIS A 380 -41.08 -100.07 44.14
N VAL A 381 -39.75 -100.07 44.27
CA VAL A 381 -38.90 -101.26 44.47
C VAL A 381 -39.16 -101.88 45.83
N VAL A 382 -39.35 -103.20 45.87
CA VAL A 382 -39.75 -103.90 47.11
C VAL A 382 -38.57 -104.05 48.06
N GLU A 383 -37.38 -104.22 47.52
CA GLU A 383 -36.09 -104.36 48.21
C GLU A 383 -35.77 -103.13 49.06
N LEU A 384 -36.19 -101.92 48.65
CA LEU A 384 -36.04 -100.71 49.47
C LEU A 384 -36.94 -100.70 50.71
N ARG A 385 -38.10 -101.40 50.66
CA ARG A 385 -39.05 -101.46 51.78
C ARG A 385 -38.53 -102.27 52.94
N SER A 386 -37.60 -103.20 52.72
CA SER A 386 -37.01 -104.00 53.81
C SER A 386 -35.88 -103.25 54.52
N ARG A 387 -35.13 -102.40 53.81
CA ARG A 387 -34.01 -101.62 54.39
C ARG A 387 -34.45 -100.32 55.06
N ILE A 388 -35.43 -99.60 54.50
CA ILE A 388 -35.88 -98.31 55.05
C ILE A 388 -37.11 -98.54 55.91
N THR A 389 -36.96 -98.42 57.23
CA THR A 389 -38.03 -98.73 58.21
C THR A 389 -39.11 -97.64 58.29
N ALA A 390 -38.72 -96.37 58.18
CA ALA A 390 -39.65 -95.23 58.19
C ALA A 390 -40.21 -94.96 56.79
N GLN A 391 -41.51 -95.17 56.59
CA GLN A 391 -42.16 -95.14 55.28
C GLN A 391 -43.44 -94.31 55.28
N LEU A 392 -43.69 -93.62 54.16
CA LEU A 392 -44.99 -93.04 53.83
C LEU A 392 -45.64 -93.89 52.73
N LYS A 393 -46.53 -94.80 53.12
CA LYS A 393 -47.18 -95.72 52.17
C LYS A 393 -48.34 -95.02 51.46
N VAL A 394 -48.26 -94.95 50.13
CA VAL A 394 -49.33 -94.45 49.26
C VAL A 394 -50.23 -95.61 48.84
N THR A 395 -51.53 -95.53 49.15
CA THR A 395 -52.54 -96.50 48.70
C THR A 395 -53.50 -95.84 47.71
N LYS A 396 -53.53 -96.33 46.47
CA LYS A 396 -54.44 -95.83 45.42
C LYS A 396 -55.83 -96.47 45.58
N THR A 397 -56.88 -95.65 45.60
CA THR A 397 -58.28 -96.07 45.64
C THR A 397 -59.04 -95.49 44.45
N ARG A 398 -60.28 -95.95 44.21
CA ARG A 398 -61.12 -95.45 43.09
C ARG A 398 -61.53 -93.97 43.24
N THR A 399 -61.37 -93.38 44.41
CA THR A 399 -61.74 -91.99 44.72
C THR A 399 -60.55 -91.07 44.96
N GLY A 400 -59.31 -91.56 44.86
CA GLY A 400 -58.09 -90.78 45.09
C GLY A 400 -56.94 -91.64 45.61
N SER A 401 -55.89 -91.00 46.15
CA SER A 401 -54.80 -91.70 46.85
C SER A 401 -54.79 -91.30 48.32
N THR A 402 -54.57 -92.25 49.24
CA THR A 402 -54.42 -92.01 50.68
C THR A 402 -52.99 -92.31 51.13
N LEU A 403 -52.51 -91.58 52.14
CA LEU A 403 -51.19 -91.75 52.73
C LEU A 403 -51.30 -92.32 54.14
N SER A 404 -50.43 -93.26 54.49
CA SER A 404 -50.29 -93.79 55.85
C SER A 404 -48.81 -93.89 56.23
N ALA A 405 -48.41 -93.34 57.37
CA ALA A 405 -47.06 -93.53 57.91
C ALA A 405 -46.90 -94.94 58.49
N VAL A 406 -45.76 -95.59 58.22
CA VAL A 406 -45.40 -96.94 58.70
C VAL A 406 -43.97 -96.85 59.25
N GLY A 407 -43.73 -97.40 60.44
CA GLY A 407 -42.38 -97.45 61.04
C GLY A 407 -41.81 -96.10 61.51
N VAL A 408 -42.65 -95.08 61.64
CA VAL A 408 -42.33 -93.83 62.36
C VAL A 408 -42.86 -93.99 63.78
N ALA A 409 -41.98 -94.00 64.78
CA ALA A 409 -42.33 -93.96 66.20
C ALA A 409 -42.40 -92.51 66.69
#